data_AF-A0A8J7KXC8-F1
#
_entry.id   AF-A0A8J7KXC8-F1
#
_cell.length_a   1.000
_cell.length_b   1.000
_cell.length_c   1.000
_cell.angle_alpha   90.00
_cell.angle_beta   90.00
_cell.angle_gamma   90.00
#
_symmetry.space_group_name_H-M   'P 1'
#
loop_
_entity.id
_entity.type
_entity.pdbx_description
1 polymer ?
#
loop_
_entity_poly.entity_id
_entity_poly.type
_entity_poly.pdbx_seq_one_letter_code
_entity_poly.pdbx_strand_id
1 'polypeptide(L)'
;MSSRTVKRMYRYRFYPTETQAKELTRTFGCVRYVYNRVLAERSRLFLVESRVRALDPTDGRVGVDAGLTHLLTLSTGEKIDNPRHALAERRRLARAQQTLARKQKGSNNRVKARGRVARIHARIADRRSDLLHKVSTRLVRENQTVVIEDLAVHNMVKNRSLAYAISDAGWADLRRRIEYKSDWYGRELIVLNRWYPSTKLCSECGHLVDHVPLGTRSWTCPACNTAHDRDVNAARNILAAGLAERVNACGDHVSPPL
;
A
#
# COMPACT_ATOMS: atom_id res chain seq x y z
N MET A 1 15.02 -21.36 48.65
CA MET A 1 13.58 -21.54 48.37
C MET A 1 13.41 -22.02 46.93
N SER A 2 12.94 -23.25 46.72
CA SER A 2 12.82 -23.86 45.38
C SER A 2 11.62 -23.25 44.62
N SER A 3 11.87 -22.69 43.43
CA SER A 3 10.85 -22.11 42.56
C SER A 3 9.93 -23.23 42.02
N ARG A 4 8.68 -23.27 42.50
CA ARG A 4 7.67 -24.25 42.08
C ARG A 4 7.19 -23.90 40.66
N THR A 5 7.63 -24.68 39.67
CA THR A 5 7.20 -24.52 38.27
C THR A 5 5.73 -24.92 38.10
N VAL A 6 4.84 -23.94 37.90
CA VAL A 6 3.41 -24.20 37.63
C VAL A 6 3.19 -24.39 36.13
N LYS A 7 2.69 -25.56 35.72
CA LYS A 7 2.27 -25.79 34.33
C LYS A 7 0.96 -25.04 34.07
N ARG A 8 1.00 -24.07 33.14
CA ARG A 8 -0.15 -23.20 32.82
C ARG A 8 -1.14 -23.79 31.80
N MET A 9 -0.74 -24.83 31.09
CA MET A 9 -1.57 -25.44 30.05
C MET A 9 -1.24 -26.93 29.93
N TYR A 10 -2.28 -27.75 29.79
CA TYR A 10 -2.17 -29.19 29.59
C TYR A 10 -2.77 -29.55 28.24
N ARG A 11 -2.08 -30.43 27.50
CA ARG A 11 -2.59 -31.01 26.27
C ARG A 11 -2.60 -32.52 26.44
N TYR A 12 -3.79 -33.09 26.52
CA TYR A 12 -3.99 -34.53 26.69
C TYR A 12 -4.93 -35.04 25.61
N ARG A 13 -4.79 -36.33 25.27
CA ARG A 13 -5.70 -37.03 24.38
C ARG A 13 -6.76 -37.68 25.25
N PHE A 14 -8.01 -37.35 25.00
CA PHE A 14 -9.15 -37.79 25.78
C PHE A 14 -10.10 -38.55 24.88
N TYR A 15 -10.60 -39.68 25.38
CA TYR A 15 -11.54 -40.55 24.68
C TYR A 15 -12.81 -40.62 25.53
N PRO A 16 -13.77 -39.71 25.30
CA PRO A 16 -14.99 -39.65 26.10
C PRO A 16 -15.83 -40.92 25.96
N THR A 17 -16.51 -41.29 27.05
CA THR A 17 -17.69 -42.17 26.95
C THR A 17 -18.84 -41.44 26.24
N GLU A 18 -19.85 -42.16 25.75
CA GLU A 18 -20.99 -41.53 25.06
C GLU A 18 -21.69 -40.44 25.90
N THR A 19 -21.86 -40.68 27.21
CA THR A 19 -22.46 -39.72 28.12
C THR A 19 -21.61 -38.46 28.24
N GLN A 20 -20.28 -38.62 28.41
CA GLN A 20 -19.34 -37.50 28.46
C GLN A 20 -19.30 -36.73 27.14
N ALA A 21 -19.35 -37.41 26.00
CA ALA A 21 -19.40 -36.77 24.69
C ALA A 21 -20.65 -35.89 24.54
N LYS A 22 -21.81 -36.38 24.97
CA LYS A 22 -23.07 -35.60 24.96
C LYS A 22 -22.97 -34.35 25.85
N GLU A 23 -22.41 -34.48 27.05
CA GLU A 23 -22.21 -33.34 27.96
C GLU A 23 -21.20 -32.33 27.41
N LEU A 24 -20.09 -32.78 26.85
CA LEU A 24 -19.08 -31.90 26.24
C LEU A 24 -19.64 -31.19 25.02
N THR A 25 -20.43 -31.85 24.18
CA THR A 25 -21.08 -31.20 23.03
C THR A 25 -22.10 -30.16 23.47
N ARG A 26 -22.90 -30.41 24.52
CA ARG A 26 -23.79 -29.39 25.10
C ARG A 26 -22.99 -28.20 25.62
N THR A 27 -21.95 -28.47 26.41
CA THR A 27 -21.18 -27.44 27.09
C THR A 27 -20.35 -26.61 26.11
N PHE A 28 -19.55 -27.24 25.26
CA PHE A 28 -18.76 -26.55 24.25
C PHE A 28 -19.62 -25.97 23.12
N GLY A 29 -20.77 -26.57 22.82
CA GLY A 29 -21.75 -26.01 21.88
C GLY A 29 -22.28 -24.67 22.38
N CYS A 30 -22.76 -24.63 23.63
CA CYS A 30 -23.22 -23.39 24.28
C CYS A 30 -22.10 -22.35 24.39
N VAL A 31 -20.91 -22.74 24.86
CA VAL A 31 -19.76 -21.83 24.98
C VAL A 31 -19.33 -21.28 23.62
N ARG A 32 -19.28 -22.12 22.58
CA ARG A 32 -18.94 -21.69 21.22
C ARG A 32 -19.99 -20.77 20.64
N TYR A 33 -21.28 -21.04 20.87
CA TYR A 33 -22.37 -20.16 20.44
C TYR A 33 -22.25 -18.79 21.10
N VAL A 34 -22.09 -18.73 22.43
CA VAL A 34 -21.94 -17.47 23.16
C VAL A 34 -20.69 -16.71 22.71
N TYR A 35 -19.54 -17.39 22.60
CA TYR A 35 -18.31 -16.78 22.12
C TYR A 35 -18.47 -16.18 20.72
N ASN A 36 -19.02 -16.95 19.77
CA ASN A 36 -19.23 -16.47 18.40
C ASN A 36 -20.23 -15.33 18.34
N ARG A 37 -21.30 -15.38 19.13
CA ARG A 37 -22.32 -14.33 19.19
C ARG A 37 -21.77 -13.04 19.79
N VAL A 38 -21.01 -13.12 20.88
CA VAL A 38 -20.34 -11.96 21.50
C VAL A 38 -19.26 -11.40 20.57
N LEU A 39 -18.48 -12.27 19.90
CA LEU A 39 -17.50 -11.85 18.91
C LEU A 39 -18.17 -11.11 17.74
N ALA A 40 -19.29 -11.64 17.24
CA ALA A 40 -20.07 -11.02 16.17
C ALA A 40 -20.63 -9.66 16.60
N GLU A 41 -21.21 -9.55 17.81
CA GLU A 41 -21.73 -8.28 18.30
C GLU A 41 -20.62 -7.26 18.54
N ARG A 42 -19.48 -7.68 19.10
CA ARG A 42 -18.31 -6.81 19.27
C ARG A 42 -17.78 -6.31 17.94
N SER A 43 -17.71 -7.18 16.93
CA SER A 43 -17.33 -6.79 15.56
C SER A 43 -18.36 -5.83 14.96
N ARG A 44 -19.65 -6.06 15.18
CA ARG A 44 -20.73 -5.18 14.70
C ARG A 44 -20.64 -3.80 15.33
N LEU A 45 -20.52 -3.71 16.65
CA LEU A 45 -20.39 -2.46 17.39
C LEU A 45 -19.16 -1.67 16.95
N PHE A 46 -18.01 -2.35 16.80
CA PHE A 46 -16.79 -1.71 16.31
C PHE A 46 -16.96 -1.10 14.92
N LEU A 47 -17.65 -1.79 14.00
CA LEU A 47 -17.92 -1.30 12.65
C LEU A 47 -18.96 -0.17 12.60
N VAL A 48 -19.91 -0.15 13.54
CA VAL A 48 -20.98 0.86 13.62
C VAL A 48 -20.50 2.15 14.30
N GLU A 49 -19.66 2.06 15.33
CA GLU A 49 -19.15 3.21 16.08
C GLU A 49 -17.93 3.87 15.45
N SER A 50 -17.19 3.18 14.57
CA SER A 50 -16.01 3.74 13.91
C SER A 50 -16.37 4.58 12.67
N ARG A 51 -17.31 5.53 12.78
CA ARG A 51 -17.48 6.52 11.72
C ARG A 51 -16.31 7.51 11.81
N VAL A 52 -15.34 7.36 10.92
CA VAL A 52 -14.26 8.35 10.79
C VAL A 52 -14.89 9.67 10.39
N ARG A 53 -14.62 10.72 11.19
CA ARG A 53 -15.12 12.06 10.90
C ARG A 53 -14.33 12.66 9.73
N ALA A 54 -15.06 13.25 8.78
CA ALA A 54 -14.46 14.06 7.73
C ALA A 54 -13.64 15.21 8.35
N LEU A 55 -12.55 15.57 7.69
CA LEU A 55 -11.74 16.70 8.11
C LEU A 55 -12.33 17.99 7.56
N ASP A 56 -11.98 19.11 8.20
CA ASP A 56 -12.33 20.41 7.65
C ASP A 56 -11.72 20.58 6.25
N PRO A 57 -12.41 21.28 5.34
CA PRO A 57 -11.90 21.56 4.01
C PRO A 57 -10.54 22.26 4.06
N THR A 58 -9.69 21.97 3.09
CA THR A 58 -8.41 22.66 2.86
C THR A 58 -8.32 23.08 1.40
N ASP A 59 -7.41 23.99 1.08
CA ASP A 59 -7.16 24.39 -0.31
C ASP A 59 -6.03 23.58 -0.97
N GLY A 60 -5.32 22.77 -0.19
CA GLY A 60 -4.17 21.99 -0.65
C GLY A 60 -4.53 21.03 -1.78
N ARG A 61 -3.69 20.98 -2.82
CA ARG A 61 -3.85 20.05 -3.95
C ARG A 61 -2.49 19.54 -4.35
N VAL A 62 -2.40 18.24 -4.64
CA VAL A 62 -1.11 17.62 -4.96
C VAL A 62 -1.25 16.58 -6.07
N GLY A 63 -0.38 16.67 -7.07
CA GLY A 63 -0.16 15.62 -8.05
C GLY A 63 0.96 14.69 -7.57
N VAL A 64 0.78 13.39 -7.76
CA VAL A 64 1.69 12.36 -7.25
C VAL A 64 2.15 11.47 -8.39
N ASP A 65 3.43 11.59 -8.74
CA ASP A 65 4.13 10.65 -9.60
C ASP A 65 4.78 9.55 -8.74
N ALA A 66 4.65 8.28 -9.13
CA ALA A 66 5.18 7.16 -8.36
C ALA A 66 6.35 6.47 -9.07
N GLY A 67 7.48 6.34 -8.37
CA GLY A 67 8.75 5.92 -8.95
C GLY A 67 9.48 4.82 -8.14
N LEU A 68 10.53 4.26 -8.76
CA LEU A 68 11.42 3.28 -8.11
C LEU A 68 12.67 3.94 -7.49
N THR A 69 13.08 5.10 -8.01
CA THR A 69 14.18 5.88 -7.43
C THR A 69 13.73 6.52 -6.12
N HIS A 70 12.71 7.37 -6.20
CA HIS A 70 11.93 7.89 -5.08
C HIS A 70 10.57 7.20 -5.11
N LEU A 71 10.00 6.89 -3.94
CA LEU A 71 8.69 6.23 -3.85
C LEU A 71 7.61 7.09 -4.50
N LEU A 72 7.63 8.40 -4.20
CA LEU A 72 6.75 9.40 -4.79
C LEU A 72 7.53 10.68 -5.09
N THR A 73 7.13 11.38 -6.15
CA THR A 73 7.48 12.77 -6.42
C THR A 73 6.20 13.59 -6.46
N LEU A 74 6.16 14.69 -5.72
CA LEU A 74 4.99 15.54 -5.59
C LEU A 74 5.09 16.76 -6.52
N SER A 75 3.95 17.31 -6.92
CA SER A 75 3.86 18.53 -7.73
C SER A 75 4.50 19.75 -7.07
N THR A 76 4.61 19.73 -5.73
CA THR A 76 5.32 20.73 -4.92
C THR A 76 6.83 20.69 -5.10
N GLY A 77 7.38 19.63 -5.69
CA GLY A 77 8.81 19.37 -5.83
C GLY A 77 9.39 18.45 -4.75
N GLU A 78 8.61 18.09 -3.72
CA GLU A 78 9.05 17.13 -2.70
C GLU A 78 9.23 15.73 -3.31
N LYS A 79 10.33 15.06 -2.96
CA LYS A 79 10.59 13.66 -3.31
C LYS A 79 10.63 12.81 -2.04
N ILE A 80 9.76 11.80 -1.98
CA ILE A 80 9.67 10.89 -0.84
C ILE A 80 10.51 9.65 -1.16
N ASP A 81 11.50 9.38 -0.32
CA ASP A 81 12.43 8.27 -0.54
C ASP A 81 11.74 6.90 -0.54
N ASN A 82 12.30 6.01 -1.36
CA ASN A 82 11.98 4.58 -1.30
C ASN A 82 13.02 3.86 -0.43
N PRO A 83 12.68 3.45 0.81
CA PRO A 83 13.64 2.83 1.72
C PRO A 83 14.01 1.39 1.34
N ARG A 84 13.33 0.79 0.34
CA ARG A 84 13.65 -0.53 -0.24
C ARG A 84 13.84 -1.62 0.82
N HIS A 85 12.84 -1.76 1.70
CA HIS A 85 12.91 -2.63 2.87
C HIS A 85 13.18 -4.09 2.53
N ALA A 86 12.56 -4.62 1.47
CA ALA A 86 12.81 -5.98 1.02
C ALA A 86 14.24 -6.11 0.51
N LEU A 87 14.72 -5.16 -0.29
CA LEU A 87 16.10 -5.18 -0.79
C LEU A 87 17.12 -5.21 0.36
N ALA A 88 16.90 -4.40 1.41
CA ALA A 88 17.75 -4.37 2.60
C ALA A 88 17.79 -5.71 3.35
N GLU A 89 16.66 -6.42 3.45
CA GLU A 89 16.56 -7.72 4.13
C GLU A 89 16.83 -8.92 3.19
N ARG A 90 17.11 -8.70 1.89
CA ARG A 90 17.24 -9.73 0.85
C ARG A 90 18.24 -10.83 1.22
N ARG A 91 19.43 -10.45 1.68
CA ARG A 91 20.49 -11.41 2.06
C ARG A 91 20.05 -12.28 3.23
N ARG A 92 19.38 -11.69 4.23
CA ARG A 92 18.88 -12.40 5.41
C ARG A 92 17.76 -13.37 5.02
N LEU A 93 16.83 -12.93 4.19
CA LEU A 93 15.74 -13.75 3.68
C LEU A 93 16.27 -14.94 2.88
N ALA A 94 17.22 -14.72 1.97
CA ALA A 94 17.83 -15.78 1.17
C ALA A 94 18.50 -16.87 2.03
N ARG A 95 19.27 -16.48 3.05
CA ARG A 95 19.89 -17.43 4.00
C ARG A 95 18.84 -18.23 4.79
N ALA A 96 17.76 -17.58 5.24
CA ALA A 96 16.68 -18.24 5.95
C ALA A 96 15.92 -19.23 5.04
N GLN A 97 15.68 -18.87 3.79
CA GLN A 97 15.06 -19.73 2.78
C GLN A 97 15.96 -20.92 2.44
N GLN A 98 17.26 -20.72 2.25
CA GLN A 98 18.22 -21.82 2.02
C GLN A 98 18.26 -22.78 3.22
N THR A 99 18.25 -22.25 4.44
CA THR A 99 18.19 -23.06 5.67
C THR A 99 16.92 -23.90 5.71
N LEU A 100 15.76 -23.31 5.37
CA LEU A 100 14.48 -24.01 5.31
C LEU A 100 14.47 -25.13 4.25
N ALA A 101 15.02 -24.86 3.06
CA ALA A 101 15.10 -25.82 1.97
C ALA A 101 15.83 -27.10 2.38
N ARG A 102 16.91 -26.97 3.16
CA ARG A 102 17.71 -28.10 3.68
C ARG A 102 17.04 -28.90 4.82
N LYS A 103 15.88 -28.48 5.36
CA LYS A 103 15.21 -29.20 6.47
C LYS A 103 14.26 -30.27 5.97
N GLN A 104 14.33 -31.46 6.58
CA GLN A 104 13.44 -32.60 6.32
C GLN A 104 11.96 -32.20 6.43
N LYS A 105 11.17 -32.57 5.43
CA LYS A 105 9.72 -32.34 5.38
C LYS A 105 9.06 -33.01 6.59
N GLY A 106 8.10 -32.33 7.22
CA GLY A 106 7.41 -32.82 8.43
C GLY A 106 8.16 -32.65 9.76
N SER A 107 9.48 -32.40 9.76
CA SER A 107 10.24 -32.27 11.00
C SER A 107 9.92 -30.99 11.80
N ASN A 108 10.01 -31.07 13.14
CA ASN A 108 9.89 -29.90 14.03
C ASN A 108 10.91 -28.79 13.70
N ASN A 109 12.10 -29.17 13.22
CA ASN A 109 13.13 -28.23 12.80
C ASN A 109 12.73 -27.45 11.53
N ARG A 110 12.02 -28.08 10.59
CA ARG A 110 11.45 -27.39 9.43
C ARG A 110 10.37 -26.40 9.84
N VAL A 111 9.51 -26.75 10.80
CA VAL A 111 8.49 -25.83 11.34
C VAL A 111 9.14 -24.57 11.93
N LYS A 112 10.19 -24.76 12.75
CA LYS A 112 10.98 -23.64 13.31
C LYS A 112 11.63 -22.78 12.22
N ALA A 113 12.22 -23.39 11.19
CA ALA A 113 12.83 -22.68 10.06
C ALA A 113 11.79 -21.89 9.23
N ARG A 114 10.61 -22.47 9.00
CA ARG A 114 9.49 -21.78 8.32
C ARG A 114 9.04 -20.56 9.11
N GLY A 115 8.95 -20.68 10.43
CA GLY A 115 8.65 -19.55 11.32
C GLY A 115 9.71 -18.44 11.30
N ARG A 116 10.99 -18.75 11.01
CA ARG A 116 12.03 -17.72 10.79
C ARG A 116 11.79 -16.95 9.49
N VAL A 117 11.51 -17.66 8.39
CA VAL A 117 11.18 -17.04 7.08
C VAL A 117 9.94 -16.16 7.20
N ALA A 118 8.87 -16.68 7.82
CA ALA A 118 7.63 -15.94 8.02
C ALA A 118 7.84 -14.63 8.81
N ARG A 119 8.66 -14.66 9.88
CA ARG A 119 9.00 -13.45 10.65
C ARG A 119 9.75 -12.39 9.84
N ILE A 120 10.62 -12.79 8.92
CA ILE A 120 11.33 -11.84 8.05
C ILE A 120 10.33 -11.21 7.06
N HIS A 121 9.46 -12.00 6.45
CA HIS A 121 8.40 -11.47 5.57
C HIS A 121 7.46 -10.53 6.31
N ALA A 122 7.01 -10.90 7.52
CA ALA A 122 6.18 -10.05 8.37
C ALA A 122 6.87 -8.71 8.64
N ARG A 123 8.15 -8.73 9.08
CA ARG A 123 8.92 -7.49 9.32
C ARG A 123 9.02 -6.59 8.09
N ILE A 124 9.26 -7.16 6.91
CA ILE A 124 9.32 -6.39 5.65
C ILE A 124 7.95 -5.77 5.35
N ALA A 125 6.89 -6.57 5.44
CA ALA A 125 5.52 -6.12 5.20
C ALA A 125 5.08 -5.03 6.19
N ASP A 126 5.39 -5.19 7.48
CA ASP A 126 5.04 -4.25 8.54
C ASP A 126 5.76 -2.91 8.34
N ARG A 127 7.06 -2.92 8.02
CA ARG A 127 7.82 -1.69 7.73
C ARG A 127 7.31 -0.95 6.50
N ARG A 128 7.06 -1.69 5.41
CA ARG A 128 6.44 -1.12 4.21
C ARG A 128 5.07 -0.54 4.54
N SER A 129 4.26 -1.29 5.30
CA SER A 129 2.95 -0.84 5.74
C SER A 129 3.02 0.43 6.58
N ASP A 130 3.95 0.54 7.53
CA ASP A 130 4.14 1.73 8.35
C ASP A 130 4.44 2.97 7.49
N LEU A 131 5.42 2.87 6.58
CA LEU A 131 5.75 3.94 5.65
C LEU A 131 4.54 4.35 4.81
N LEU A 132 3.89 3.38 4.14
CA LEU A 132 2.78 3.66 3.25
C LEU A 132 1.59 4.26 4.01
N HIS A 133 1.35 3.87 5.27
CA HIS A 133 0.32 4.51 6.10
C HIS A 133 0.68 5.96 6.42
N LYS A 134 1.93 6.24 6.83
CA LYS A 134 2.38 7.60 7.14
C LYS A 134 2.27 8.52 5.92
N VAL A 135 2.80 8.07 4.78
CA VAL A 135 2.77 8.82 3.52
C VAL A 135 1.33 9.09 3.07
N SER A 136 0.48 8.05 2.95
CA SER A 136 -0.91 8.24 2.52
C SER A 136 -1.73 9.08 3.50
N THR A 137 -1.52 8.94 4.83
CA THR A 137 -2.20 9.81 5.80
C THR A 137 -1.78 11.26 5.62
N ARG A 138 -0.48 11.52 5.45
CA ARG A 138 0.04 12.87 5.27
C ARG A 138 -0.57 13.54 4.03
N LEU A 139 -0.48 12.86 2.88
CA LEU A 139 -1.02 13.36 1.61
C LEU A 139 -2.50 13.72 1.71
N VAL A 140 -3.32 12.83 2.28
CA VAL A 140 -4.78 13.03 2.40
C VAL A 140 -5.13 14.09 3.46
N ARG A 141 -4.35 14.23 4.53
CA ARG A 141 -4.66 15.24 5.55
C ARG A 141 -4.33 16.65 5.08
N GLU A 142 -3.20 16.82 4.41
CA GLU A 142 -2.68 18.11 3.97
C GLU A 142 -3.38 18.65 2.72
N ASN A 143 -4.02 17.77 1.92
CA ASN A 143 -4.60 18.14 0.63
C ASN A 143 -6.08 17.77 0.54
N GLN A 144 -6.86 18.66 -0.08
CA GLN A 144 -8.26 18.45 -0.40
C GLN A 144 -8.44 17.60 -1.64
N THR A 145 -7.54 17.76 -2.61
CA THR A 145 -7.50 16.95 -3.84
C THR A 145 -6.13 16.31 -3.99
N VAL A 146 -6.12 14.99 -4.12
CA VAL A 146 -4.92 14.21 -4.47
C VAL A 146 -5.13 13.65 -5.86
N VAL A 147 -4.19 13.92 -6.78
CA VAL A 147 -4.23 13.39 -8.15
C VAL A 147 -3.11 12.37 -8.32
N ILE A 148 -3.44 11.18 -8.79
CA ILE A 148 -2.49 10.09 -9.02
C ILE A 148 -2.66 9.52 -10.43
N GLU A 149 -1.65 8.84 -10.94
CA GLU A 149 -1.77 8.04 -12.17
C GLU A 149 -2.31 6.64 -11.91
N ASP A 150 -3.09 6.10 -12.86
CA ASP A 150 -3.45 4.68 -12.89
C ASP A 150 -2.25 3.81 -13.31
N LEU A 151 -1.46 3.37 -12.34
CA LEU A 151 -0.42 2.38 -12.62
C LEU A 151 -1.00 0.98 -12.80
N ALA A 152 -0.68 0.35 -13.93
CA ALA A 152 -1.01 -1.06 -14.22
C ALA A 152 -0.10 -2.04 -13.45
N VAL A 153 -0.02 -1.91 -12.12
CA VAL A 153 0.95 -2.62 -11.26
C VAL A 153 0.92 -4.13 -11.50
N HIS A 154 -0.27 -4.72 -11.68
CA HIS A 154 -0.44 -6.14 -11.95
C HIS A 154 0.28 -6.62 -13.23
N ASN A 155 0.38 -5.77 -14.25
CA ASN A 155 1.13 -6.06 -15.47
C ASN A 155 2.62 -5.79 -15.27
N MET A 156 2.98 -4.72 -14.55
CA MET A 156 4.37 -4.36 -14.34
C MET A 156 5.14 -5.41 -13.53
N VAL A 157 4.49 -6.06 -12.56
CA VAL A 157 5.11 -7.15 -11.77
C VAL A 157 5.34 -8.43 -12.58
N LYS A 158 4.81 -8.55 -13.81
CA LYS A 158 5.14 -9.66 -14.72
C LYS A 158 6.56 -9.52 -15.28
N ASN A 159 7.10 -8.30 -15.31
CA ASN A 159 8.49 -8.08 -15.69
C ASN A 159 9.43 -8.57 -14.58
N ARG A 160 10.12 -9.68 -14.82
CA ARG A 160 10.98 -10.35 -13.83
C ARG A 160 12.13 -9.48 -13.31
N SER A 161 12.62 -8.50 -14.07
CA SER A 161 13.71 -7.62 -13.62
C SER A 161 13.23 -6.56 -12.63
N LEU A 162 11.98 -6.10 -12.77
CA LEU A 162 11.40 -5.03 -11.94
C LEU A 162 10.42 -5.53 -10.87
N ALA A 163 9.91 -6.76 -11.01
CA ALA A 163 8.89 -7.33 -10.13
C ALA A 163 9.22 -7.18 -8.65
N TYR A 164 10.48 -7.42 -8.29
CA TYR A 164 10.95 -7.30 -6.91
C TYR A 164 10.89 -5.86 -6.40
N ALA A 165 11.42 -4.91 -7.18
CA ALA A 165 11.45 -3.50 -6.80
C ALA A 165 10.05 -2.89 -6.72
N ILE A 166 9.16 -3.25 -7.65
CA ILE A 166 7.76 -2.81 -7.66
C ILE A 166 6.99 -3.37 -6.46
N SER A 167 7.18 -4.67 -6.17
CA SER A 167 6.58 -5.30 -4.99
C SER A 167 7.09 -4.69 -3.69
N ASP A 168 8.36 -4.27 -3.64
CA ASP A 168 8.94 -3.61 -2.48
C ASP A 168 8.40 -2.19 -2.30
N ALA A 169 8.20 -1.44 -3.39
CA ALA A 169 7.62 -0.10 -3.37
C ALA A 169 6.14 -0.11 -2.89
N GLY A 170 5.36 -1.12 -3.28
CA GLY A 170 3.99 -1.30 -2.77
C GLY A 170 2.98 -0.27 -3.28
N TRP A 171 3.10 0.18 -4.53
CA TRP A 171 2.21 1.21 -5.11
C TRP A 171 0.72 0.84 -5.10
N ALA A 172 0.38 -0.43 -5.34
CA ALA A 172 -1.02 -0.87 -5.27
C ALA A 172 -1.60 -0.73 -3.85
N ASP A 173 -0.80 -1.07 -2.83
CA ASP A 173 -1.18 -0.85 -1.43
C ASP A 173 -1.28 0.63 -1.10
N LEU A 174 -0.39 1.46 -1.64
CA LEU A 174 -0.42 2.91 -1.46
C LEU A 174 -1.69 3.53 -2.05
N ARG A 175 -2.02 3.23 -3.31
CA ARG A 175 -3.25 3.68 -3.97
C ARG A 175 -4.47 3.31 -3.15
N ARG A 176 -4.61 2.04 -2.78
CA ARG A 176 -5.72 1.56 -1.94
C ARG A 176 -5.84 2.35 -0.63
N ARG A 177 -4.70 2.75 -0.03
CA ARG A 177 -4.69 3.54 1.21
C ARG A 177 -5.05 4.99 1.01
N ILE A 178 -4.69 5.58 -0.12
CA ILE A 178 -5.14 6.93 -0.47
C ILE A 178 -6.65 6.89 -0.68
N GLU A 179 -7.15 5.92 -1.47
CA GLU A 179 -8.59 5.72 -1.74
C GLU A 179 -9.42 5.70 -0.44
N TYR A 180 -9.22 4.71 0.44
CA TYR A 180 -10.08 4.62 1.63
C TYR A 180 -9.90 5.79 2.60
N LYS A 181 -8.72 6.42 2.65
CA LYS A 181 -8.50 7.58 3.55
C LYS A 181 -9.13 8.84 2.99
N SER A 182 -9.10 9.01 1.68
CA SER A 182 -9.80 10.11 1.01
C SER A 182 -11.29 10.01 1.31
N ASP A 183 -11.87 8.81 1.18
CA ASP A 183 -13.27 8.55 1.55
C ASP A 183 -13.54 8.87 3.02
N TRP A 184 -12.68 8.41 3.94
CA TRP A 184 -12.83 8.65 5.38
C TRP A 184 -12.77 10.13 5.77
N TYR A 185 -11.91 10.90 5.11
CA TYR A 185 -11.61 12.28 5.50
C TYR A 185 -12.30 13.32 4.62
N GLY A 186 -13.16 12.91 3.68
CA GLY A 186 -13.86 13.82 2.77
C GLY A 186 -12.92 14.51 1.78
N ARG A 187 -11.91 13.78 1.30
CA ARG A 187 -10.98 14.27 0.28
C ARG A 187 -11.32 13.70 -1.08
N GLU A 188 -10.97 14.45 -2.11
CA GLU A 188 -11.13 14.03 -3.49
C GLU A 188 -9.86 13.31 -3.96
N LEU A 189 -10.04 12.12 -4.53
CA LEU A 189 -8.98 11.39 -5.23
C LEU A 189 -9.33 11.35 -6.72
N ILE A 190 -8.45 11.90 -7.55
CA ILE A 190 -8.58 11.84 -9.00
C ILE A 190 -7.51 10.87 -9.52
N VAL A 191 -7.94 9.90 -10.31
CA VAL A 191 -7.06 8.89 -10.90
C VAL A 191 -7.01 9.09 -12.40
N LEU A 192 -5.89 9.60 -12.89
CA LEU A 192 -5.70 9.84 -14.31
C LEU A 192 -5.52 8.53 -15.08
N ASN A 193 -5.94 8.57 -16.34
CA ASN A 193 -5.68 7.49 -17.27
C ASN A 193 -4.17 7.27 -17.45
N ARG A 194 -3.75 6.01 -17.42
CA ARG A 194 -2.36 5.56 -17.60
C ARG A 194 -1.68 6.00 -18.90
N TRP A 195 -2.46 6.36 -19.92
CA TRP A 195 -1.95 6.80 -21.22
C TRP A 195 -1.67 8.31 -21.27
N TYR A 196 -2.01 9.05 -20.20
CA TYR A 196 -1.72 10.47 -20.11
C TYR A 196 -0.19 10.71 -20.16
N PRO A 197 0.33 11.53 -21.08
CA PRO A 197 1.76 11.67 -21.32
C PRO A 197 2.44 12.63 -20.32
N SER A 198 2.23 12.44 -19.03
CA SER A 198 2.70 13.31 -17.94
C SER A 198 4.19 13.65 -18.02
N THR A 199 5.03 12.67 -18.35
CA THR A 199 6.49 12.83 -18.44
C THR A 199 6.99 13.51 -19.72
N LYS A 200 6.15 13.58 -20.76
CA LYS A 200 6.50 14.16 -22.07
C LYS A 200 5.95 15.56 -22.26
N LEU A 201 4.92 15.95 -21.50
CA LEU A 201 4.34 17.28 -21.55
C LEU A 201 5.21 18.27 -20.75
N CYS A 202 5.42 19.48 -21.25
CA CYS A 202 6.02 20.56 -20.48
C CYS A 202 4.98 21.14 -19.53
N SER A 203 5.26 21.16 -18.22
CA SER A 203 4.33 21.73 -17.22
C SER A 203 4.21 23.25 -17.26
N GLU A 204 5.08 23.94 -18.01
CA GLU A 204 5.09 25.39 -18.12
C GLU A 204 4.28 25.88 -19.33
N CYS A 205 4.51 25.28 -20.50
CA CYS A 205 3.91 25.74 -21.76
C CYS A 205 3.00 24.70 -22.45
N GLY A 206 2.89 23.49 -21.91
CA GLY A 206 2.07 22.41 -22.50
C GLY A 206 2.68 21.70 -23.72
N HIS A 207 3.87 22.09 -24.18
CA HIS A 207 4.51 21.45 -25.33
C HIS A 207 4.76 19.95 -25.10
N LEU A 208 4.33 19.11 -26.04
CA LEU A 208 4.53 17.67 -26.00
C LEU A 208 5.83 17.29 -26.68
N VAL A 209 6.77 16.72 -25.93
CA VAL A 209 8.03 16.21 -26.46
C VAL A 209 7.84 14.83 -27.06
N ASP A 210 8.33 14.62 -28.28
CA ASP A 210 8.20 13.35 -29.01
C ASP A 210 8.73 12.14 -28.20
N HIS A 211 9.95 12.28 -27.67
CA HIS A 211 10.63 11.20 -26.97
C HIS A 211 11.48 11.69 -25.80
N VAL A 212 11.13 11.25 -24.58
CA VAL A 212 11.95 11.39 -23.39
C VAL A 212 12.44 9.99 -22.95
N PRO A 213 13.74 9.67 -23.07
CA PRO A 213 14.27 8.38 -22.65
C PRO A 213 13.99 8.06 -21.17
N LEU A 214 13.81 6.78 -20.85
CA LEU A 214 13.54 6.32 -19.47
C LEU A 214 14.64 6.69 -18.47
N GLY A 215 15.89 6.86 -18.93
CA GLY A 215 17.03 7.26 -18.09
C GLY A 215 17.17 8.76 -17.88
N THR A 216 16.43 9.59 -18.63
CA THR A 216 16.51 11.05 -18.53
C THR A 216 15.95 11.52 -17.20
N ARG A 217 16.77 12.26 -16.44
CA ARG A 217 16.39 12.85 -15.14
C ARG A 217 16.04 14.32 -15.25
N SER A 218 16.75 15.03 -16.12
CA SER A 218 16.47 16.42 -16.45
C SER A 218 16.44 16.61 -17.96
N TRP A 219 15.60 17.54 -18.42
CA TRP A 219 15.51 17.95 -19.82
C TRP A 219 15.07 19.41 -19.90
N THR A 220 15.40 20.06 -21.01
CA THR A 220 14.98 21.43 -21.29
C THR A 220 13.89 21.43 -22.35
N CYS A 221 12.81 22.16 -22.12
CA CYS A 221 11.73 22.25 -23.09
C CYS A 221 12.19 22.97 -24.36
N PRO A 222 12.03 22.37 -25.56
CA PRO A 222 12.46 23.01 -26.81
C PRO A 222 11.58 24.21 -27.21
N ALA A 223 10.37 24.33 -26.66
CA ALA A 223 9.44 25.41 -26.99
C ALA A 223 9.60 26.64 -26.08
N CYS A 224 9.75 26.45 -24.76
CA CYS A 224 9.83 27.56 -23.80
C CYS A 224 11.16 27.65 -23.05
N ASN A 225 12.12 26.75 -23.33
CA ASN A 225 13.44 26.69 -22.70
C ASN A 225 13.45 26.44 -21.17
N THR A 226 12.32 26.08 -20.58
CA THR A 226 12.26 25.73 -19.16
C THR A 226 13.01 24.44 -18.89
N ALA A 227 13.90 24.45 -17.90
CA ALA A 227 14.58 23.26 -17.41
C ALA A 227 13.68 22.49 -16.43
N HIS A 228 13.49 21.20 -16.67
CA HIS A 228 12.65 20.32 -15.88
C HIS A 228 13.45 19.22 -15.21
N ASP A 229 13.15 18.96 -13.94
CA ASP A 229 13.27 17.62 -13.37
C ASP A 229 12.09 16.79 -13.87
N ARG A 230 12.38 15.63 -14.47
CA ARG A 230 11.37 14.81 -15.14
C ARG A 230 10.24 14.37 -14.22
N ASP A 231 10.58 13.89 -13.02
CA ASP A 231 9.62 13.33 -12.08
C ASP A 231 8.74 14.46 -11.48
N VAL A 232 9.33 15.63 -11.20
CA VAL A 232 8.58 16.82 -10.73
C VAL A 232 7.68 17.38 -11.81
N ASN A 233 8.16 17.48 -13.06
CA ASN A 233 7.35 17.91 -14.19
C ASN A 233 6.16 16.98 -14.41
N ALA A 234 6.38 15.67 -14.36
CA ALA A 234 5.29 14.69 -14.43
C ALA A 234 4.25 14.91 -13.32
N ALA A 235 4.69 15.07 -12.07
CA ALA A 235 3.79 15.35 -10.95
C ALA A 235 2.97 16.62 -11.12
N ARG A 236 3.56 17.70 -11.69
CA ARG A 236 2.84 18.94 -12.01
C ARG A 236 1.81 18.75 -13.12
N ASN A 237 2.15 18.01 -14.17
CA ASN A 237 1.21 17.68 -15.24
C ASN A 237 0.05 16.82 -14.77
N ILE A 238 0.33 15.82 -13.91
CA ILE A 238 -0.68 14.99 -13.26
C ILE A 238 -1.67 15.89 -12.50
N LEU A 239 -1.18 16.82 -11.68
CA LEU A 239 -2.05 17.74 -10.96
C LEU A 239 -2.90 18.58 -11.93
N ALA A 240 -2.27 19.20 -12.93
CA ALA A 240 -2.95 20.07 -13.90
C ALA A 240 -4.07 19.33 -14.66
N ALA A 241 -3.79 18.13 -15.18
CA ALA A 241 -4.78 17.32 -15.88
C ALA A 241 -5.92 16.86 -14.98
N GLY A 242 -5.64 16.44 -13.74
CA GLY A 242 -6.70 16.04 -12.81
C GLY A 242 -7.63 17.18 -12.46
N LEU A 243 -7.09 18.39 -12.27
CA LEU A 243 -7.92 19.57 -12.02
C LEU A 243 -8.76 19.96 -13.26
N ALA A 244 -8.22 19.79 -14.47
CA ALA A 244 -8.98 20.03 -15.69
C ALA A 244 -10.13 19.02 -15.87
N GLU A 245 -9.89 17.72 -15.63
CA GLU A 245 -10.94 16.69 -15.65
C GLU A 245 -12.06 16.98 -14.66
N ARG A 246 -11.71 17.45 -13.45
CA ARG A 246 -12.68 17.88 -12.44
C ARG A 246 -13.55 19.03 -12.92
N VAL A 247 -12.97 20.05 -13.54
CA VAL A 247 -13.72 21.19 -14.08
C VAL A 247 -14.71 20.70 -15.14
N ASN A 248 -14.27 19.87 -16.07
CA ASN A 248 -15.12 19.30 -17.13
C ASN A 248 -16.24 18.40 -16.57
N ALA A 249 -16.02 17.74 -15.43
CA ALA A 249 -17.04 16.94 -14.75
C ALA A 249 -18.06 17.78 -13.96
N CYS A 250 -17.70 19.00 -13.56
CA CYS A 250 -18.55 19.92 -12.79
C CYS A 250 -19.14 21.07 -13.63
N GLY A 251 -18.72 21.27 -14.89
CA GLY A 251 -19.23 22.27 -15.81
C GLY A 251 -18.82 21.97 -17.25
N ASP A 252 -19.82 21.97 -18.15
CA ASP A 252 -19.80 21.91 -19.61
C ASP A 252 -18.74 21.07 -20.33
N HIS A 253 -19.21 20.19 -21.22
CA HIS A 253 -18.42 19.39 -22.15
C HIS A 253 -17.45 20.24 -22.98
N VAL A 254 -16.21 20.38 -22.51
CA VAL A 254 -15.09 20.85 -23.33
C VAL A 254 -14.16 19.67 -23.56
N SER A 255 -14.28 19.06 -24.75
CA SER A 255 -13.33 18.08 -25.26
C SER A 255 -11.94 18.72 -25.40
N PRO A 256 -10.85 18.07 -24.95
CA PRO A 256 -9.50 18.53 -25.25
C PRO A 256 -9.25 18.50 -26.76
N PRO A 257 -8.53 19.49 -27.34
CA PRO A 257 -8.10 19.40 -28.73
C PRO A 257 -7.11 18.23 -28.87
N LEU A 258 -7.35 17.40 -29.88
CA LEU A 258 -6.48 16.31 -30.33
C LEU A 258 -5.10 16.84 -30.75
#